data_AF-A0A421DSB4-F1
#
_entry.id   AF-A0A421DSB4-F1
#
_cell.length_a   1.000
_cell.length_b   1.000
_cell.length_c   1.000
_cell.angle_alpha   90.00
_cell.angle_beta   90.00
_cell.angle_gamma   90.00
#
_symmetry.space_group_name_H-M   'P 1'
#
loop_
_entity.id
_entity.type
_entity.pdbx_description
1 polymer ?
#
loop_
_entity_poly.entity_id
_entity_poly.type
_entity_poly.pdbx_seq_one_letter_code
_entity_poly.pdbx_strand_id
1 'polypeptide(L)'
;MDSVNSAATEWLGFHGTSLESARGIVHGNYRISTEESEWLGHGAYFFIAGLNEPRTKAMEWAKFRSWDKTTRTRKYARYAVLQSKILTATHLDLDDPDDQRIFEAVREKCTKRMRNEGFRGLALENDCYLANFAMSYLGLDALVRKEAIQTRVDQPKTRIPNCRIMCVKFPDRCVSEHRIIEKGKI
;
A
#
# COMPACT_ATOMS: atom_id res chain seq x y z
N MET A 1 -15.07 10.52 -30.54
CA MET A 1 -14.41 9.60 -29.59
C MET A 1 -13.15 10.31 -29.18
N ASP A 2 -13.27 11.19 -28.19
CA ASP A 2 -12.13 11.97 -27.72
C ASP A 2 -11.42 11.14 -26.66
N SER A 3 -10.19 10.74 -26.97
CA SER A 3 -9.29 10.11 -26.02
C SER A 3 -9.01 11.11 -24.90
N VAL A 4 -9.57 10.85 -23.72
CA VAL A 4 -9.16 11.53 -22.49
C VAL A 4 -7.69 11.17 -22.28
N ASN A 5 -6.81 12.08 -22.66
CA ASN A 5 -5.39 12.01 -22.32
C ASN A 5 -5.31 12.38 -20.83
N SER A 6 -5.62 11.42 -19.95
CA SER A 6 -5.42 11.59 -18.52
C SER A 6 -3.92 11.67 -18.30
N ALA A 7 -3.41 12.88 -18.02
CA ALA A 7 -2.02 13.05 -17.63
C ALA A 7 -1.75 12.16 -16.41
N ALA A 8 -0.65 11.39 -16.46
CA ALA A 8 -0.28 10.53 -15.34
C ALA A 8 -0.11 11.36 -14.06
N THR A 9 -0.59 10.84 -12.93
CA THR A 9 -0.40 11.47 -11.62
C THR A 9 0.98 11.09 -11.08
N GLU A 10 1.74 12.11 -10.66
CA GLU A 10 3.03 11.93 -10.00
C GLU A 10 2.90 11.97 -8.49
N TRP A 11 3.59 11.04 -7.83
CA TRP A 11 3.60 10.90 -6.39
C TRP A 11 5.01 10.74 -5.86
N LEU A 12 5.19 11.21 -4.62
CA LEU A 12 6.37 10.93 -3.82
C LEU A 12 6.03 9.90 -2.74
N GLY A 13 6.52 8.68 -2.89
CA GLY A 13 6.27 7.57 -1.98
C GLY A 13 7.47 7.25 -1.09
N PHE A 14 7.19 6.82 0.14
CA PHE A 14 8.22 6.42 1.11
C PHE A 14 7.99 4.98 1.57
N HIS A 15 9.04 4.16 1.50
CA HIS A 15 8.98 2.75 1.88
C HIS A 15 10.04 2.43 2.94
N GLY A 16 9.59 1.95 4.09
CA GLY A 16 10.46 1.55 5.20
C GLY A 16 10.69 0.04 5.22
N THR A 17 11.95 -0.38 5.24
CA THR A 17 12.33 -1.81 5.25
C THR A 17 13.72 -2.03 5.89
N SER A 18 14.24 -3.26 5.83
CA SER A 18 15.61 -3.55 6.24
C SER A 18 16.63 -2.88 5.31
N LEU A 19 17.82 -2.56 5.81
CA LEU A 19 18.87 -1.97 4.96
C LEU A 19 19.28 -2.90 3.79
N GLU A 20 19.26 -4.21 4.01
CA GLU A 20 19.56 -5.19 2.97
C GLU A 20 18.50 -5.19 1.87
N SER A 21 17.22 -5.28 2.25
CA SER A 21 16.10 -5.21 1.31
C SER A 21 16.11 -3.88 0.54
N ALA A 22 16.40 -2.76 1.21
CA ALA A 22 16.47 -1.47 0.55
C ALA A 22 17.58 -1.40 -0.52
N ARG A 23 18.74 -2.00 -0.24
CA ARG A 23 19.81 -2.12 -1.25
C ARG A 23 19.37 -3.00 -2.42
N GLY A 24 18.70 -4.11 -2.16
CA GLY A 24 18.14 -4.97 -3.20
C GLY A 24 17.15 -4.23 -4.10
N ILE A 25 16.27 -3.42 -3.50
CA ILE A 25 15.32 -2.59 -4.24
C ILE A 25 16.07 -1.58 -5.12
N VAL A 26 17.06 -0.85 -4.59
CA VAL A 26 17.88 0.12 -5.37
C VAL A 26 18.53 -0.49 -6.61
N HIS A 27 19.00 -1.73 -6.55
CA HIS A 27 19.63 -2.38 -7.71
C HIS A 27 18.65 -3.12 -8.62
N GLY A 28 17.38 -3.23 -8.21
CA GLY A 28 16.33 -3.91 -8.97
C GLY A 28 15.03 -3.13 -8.83
N ASN A 29 14.03 -3.76 -8.22
CA ASN A 29 12.75 -3.10 -7.94
C ASN A 29 12.08 -3.68 -6.67
N TYR A 30 10.91 -3.13 -6.33
CA TYR A 30 10.05 -3.64 -5.26
C TYR A 30 9.53 -5.04 -5.60
N ARG A 31 9.61 -5.93 -4.62
CA ARG A 31 8.85 -7.19 -4.66
C ARG A 31 7.42 -6.90 -4.23
N ILE A 32 6.46 -7.47 -4.96
CA ILE A 32 5.04 -7.35 -4.68
C ILE A 32 4.73 -8.10 -3.38
N SER A 33 4.03 -7.45 -2.43
CA SER A 33 3.48 -8.15 -1.27
C SER A 33 2.25 -8.93 -1.67
N THR A 34 2.17 -10.19 -1.24
CA THR A 34 1.10 -11.14 -1.60
C THR A 34 0.43 -11.76 -0.38
N GLU A 35 0.54 -11.13 0.80
CA GLU A 35 -0.14 -11.61 2.00
C GLU A 35 -1.67 -11.39 1.87
N GLU A 36 -2.47 -12.39 2.25
CA GLU A 36 -3.94 -12.32 2.10
C GLU A 36 -4.60 -11.27 3.01
N SER A 37 -3.87 -10.74 3.98
CA SER A 37 -4.33 -9.72 4.95
C SER A 37 -3.83 -8.31 4.66
N GLU A 38 -3.37 -8.04 3.43
CA GLU A 38 -2.90 -6.71 3.03
C GLU A 38 -4.03 -5.68 2.95
N TRP A 39 -3.71 -4.41 3.23
CA TRP A 39 -4.72 -3.36 3.43
C TRP A 39 -5.43 -2.89 2.16
N LEU A 40 -4.76 -2.96 1.01
CA LEU A 40 -5.20 -2.48 -0.30
C LEU A 40 -4.88 -3.49 -1.41
N GLY A 41 -4.85 -4.79 -1.07
CA GLY A 41 -4.51 -5.84 -2.03
C GLY A 41 -3.01 -6.07 -2.17
N HIS A 42 -2.62 -6.75 -3.23
CA HIS A 42 -1.24 -7.11 -3.53
C HIS A 42 -0.54 -6.01 -4.31
N GLY A 43 0.63 -5.60 -3.84
CA GLY A 43 1.39 -4.52 -4.45
C GLY A 43 2.61 -4.10 -3.64
N ALA A 44 3.26 -3.05 -4.10
CA ALA A 44 4.28 -2.32 -3.35
C ALA A 44 3.62 -1.19 -2.56
N TYR A 45 3.87 -1.14 -1.26
CA TYR A 45 3.25 -0.18 -0.35
C TYR A 45 4.14 1.01 -0.06
N PHE A 46 3.55 2.21 -0.09
CA PHE A 46 4.24 3.47 0.17
C PHE A 46 3.43 4.34 1.12
N PHE A 47 4.11 5.01 2.04
CA PHE A 47 3.56 6.16 2.74
C PHE A 47 3.64 7.38 1.83
N ILE A 48 2.57 8.17 1.75
CA ILE A 48 2.48 9.39 0.94
C ILE A 48 1.97 10.57 1.78
N ALA A 49 2.08 11.78 1.26
CA ALA A 49 1.58 12.98 1.93
C ALA A 49 0.06 12.93 2.16
N GLY A 50 -0.40 13.41 3.33
CA GLY A 50 -1.83 13.58 3.61
C GLY A 50 -2.25 13.65 5.07
N LEU A 51 -1.43 13.18 6.02
CA LEU A 51 -1.72 13.28 7.47
C LEU A 51 -0.45 13.58 8.27
N ASN A 52 0.30 12.54 8.62
CA ASN A 52 1.61 12.67 9.26
C ASN A 52 2.72 12.67 8.21
N GLU A 53 3.92 13.07 8.63
CA GLU A 53 5.10 13.09 7.77
C GLU A 53 5.44 11.65 7.28
N PRO A 54 5.36 11.39 5.96
CA PRO A 54 5.39 10.03 5.42
C PRO A 54 6.75 9.34 5.56
N ARG A 55 7.88 10.08 5.51
CA ARG A 55 9.21 9.51 5.75
C ARG A 55 9.32 8.99 7.18
N THR A 56 8.86 9.76 8.15
CA THR A 56 8.83 9.38 9.57
C THR A 56 7.98 8.13 9.74
N LYS A 57 6.80 8.06 9.10
CA LYS A 57 5.96 6.85 9.15
C LYS A 57 6.62 5.64 8.53
N ALA A 58 7.32 5.80 7.41
CA ALA A 58 8.13 4.73 6.82
C ALA A 58 9.23 4.26 7.79
N MET A 59 9.96 5.18 8.43
CA MET A 59 10.98 4.83 9.44
C MET A 59 10.36 4.05 10.63
N GLU A 60 9.29 4.57 11.23
CA GLU A 60 8.63 3.93 12.36
C GLU A 60 8.12 2.53 11.99
N TRP A 61 7.54 2.39 10.79
CA TRP A 61 7.09 1.12 10.25
C TRP A 61 8.24 0.11 10.10
N ALA A 62 9.38 0.52 9.55
CA ALA A 62 10.55 -0.35 9.43
C ALA A 62 11.05 -0.80 10.81
N LYS A 63 11.11 0.11 11.78
CA LYS A 63 11.49 -0.25 13.16
C LYS A 63 10.50 -1.23 13.78
N PHE A 64 9.20 -0.96 13.64
CA PHE A 64 8.14 -1.82 14.16
C PHE A 64 8.18 -3.23 13.55
N ARG A 65 8.27 -3.32 12.21
CA ARG A 65 8.30 -4.59 11.48
C ARG A 65 9.60 -5.36 11.66
N SER A 66 10.63 -4.79 12.29
CA SER A 66 11.85 -5.52 12.61
C SER A 66 11.63 -6.60 13.69
N TRP A 67 10.64 -6.44 14.57
CA TRP A 67 10.36 -7.38 15.64
C TRP A 67 9.47 -8.54 15.14
N ASP A 68 9.89 -9.76 15.41
CA ASP A 68 9.09 -10.96 15.21
C ASP A 68 8.44 -11.37 16.55
N LYS A 69 7.11 -11.42 16.58
CA LYS A 69 6.37 -11.77 17.80
C LYS A 69 6.41 -13.26 18.11
N THR A 70 6.60 -14.11 17.10
CA THR A 70 6.63 -15.57 17.22
C THR A 70 7.98 -16.01 17.76
N THR A 71 9.08 -15.57 17.13
CA THR A 71 10.43 -15.94 17.56
C THR A 71 10.97 -15.04 18.67
N ARG A 72 10.30 -13.92 18.95
CA ARG A 72 10.71 -12.90 19.95
C ARG A 72 12.13 -12.37 19.68
N THR A 73 12.47 -12.20 18.41
CA THR A 73 13.77 -11.69 17.96
C THR A 73 13.60 -10.61 16.90
N ARG A 74 14.68 -9.86 16.64
CA ARG A 74 14.72 -8.92 15.53
C ARG A 74 15.08 -9.66 14.24
N LYS A 75 14.24 -9.53 13.21
CA LYS A 75 14.49 -10.03 11.84
C LYS A 75 15.67 -9.31 11.17
N TYR A 76 15.96 -8.08 11.58
CA TYR A 76 17.08 -7.30 11.10
C TYR A 76 17.51 -6.27 12.14
N ALA A 77 18.80 -5.89 12.13
CA ALA A 77 19.37 -4.93 13.08
C ALA A 77 19.47 -3.50 12.53
N ARG A 78 19.25 -3.32 11.22
CA ARG A 78 19.36 -2.02 10.53
C ARG A 78 18.18 -1.79 9.61
N TYR A 79 17.57 -0.62 9.70
CA TYR A 79 16.52 -0.18 8.80
C TYR A 79 17.06 0.78 7.74
N ALA A 80 16.27 0.97 6.70
CA ALA A 80 16.40 2.05 5.74
C ALA A 80 15.01 2.57 5.31
N VAL A 81 15.00 3.84 4.87
CA VAL A 81 13.84 4.44 4.20
C VAL A 81 14.23 4.76 2.76
N LEU A 82 13.43 4.23 1.84
CA LEU A 82 13.49 4.55 0.41
C LEU A 82 12.50 5.68 0.12
N GLN A 83 12.93 6.63 -0.70
CA GLN A 83 12.05 7.58 -1.36
C GLN A 83 11.94 7.19 -2.83
N SER A 84 10.73 7.19 -3.36
CA SER A 84 10.45 6.77 -4.73
C SER A 84 9.57 7.74 -5.48
N LYS A 85 9.87 7.95 -6.75
CA LYS A 85 9.02 8.66 -7.70
C LYS A 85 8.07 7.66 -8.35
N ILE A 86 6.78 7.88 -8.18
CA ILE A 86 5.72 6.99 -8.65
C ILE A 86 4.85 7.73 -9.65
N LEU A 87 4.59 7.13 -10.81
CA LEU A 87 3.72 7.65 -11.86
C LEU A 87 2.59 6.64 -12.07
N THR A 88 1.35 7.10 -11.92
CA THR A 88 0.15 6.26 -12.13
C THR A 88 -0.70 6.89 -13.20
N ALA A 89 -1.01 6.14 -14.27
CA ALA A 89 -1.98 6.57 -15.27
C ALA A 89 -3.41 6.44 -14.72
N THR A 90 -3.66 5.41 -13.91
CA THR A 90 -4.97 5.12 -13.32
C THR A 90 -4.85 4.82 -11.83
N HIS A 91 -5.69 5.43 -11.01
CA HIS A 91 -5.76 5.12 -9.58
C HIS A 91 -7.17 5.42 -9.05
N LEU A 92 -7.50 4.90 -7.87
CA LEU A 92 -8.59 5.44 -7.06
C LEU A 92 -8.03 5.94 -5.73
N ASP A 93 -8.48 7.13 -5.34
CA ASP A 93 -8.26 7.72 -4.04
C ASP A 93 -9.47 7.48 -3.15
N LEU A 94 -9.40 6.47 -2.28
CA LEU A 94 -10.50 6.13 -1.38
C LEU A 94 -10.67 7.15 -0.23
N ASP A 95 -9.91 8.25 -0.23
CA ASP A 95 -10.21 9.44 0.57
C ASP A 95 -11.18 10.39 -0.12
N ASP A 96 -11.37 10.26 -1.44
CA ASP A 96 -12.26 11.06 -2.27
C ASP A 96 -13.67 10.42 -2.36
N PRO A 97 -14.76 11.19 -2.13
CA PRO A 97 -16.11 10.64 -2.17
C PRO A 97 -16.55 10.08 -3.53
N ASP A 98 -16.05 10.59 -4.65
CA ASP A 98 -16.43 10.13 -5.98
C ASP A 98 -15.77 8.78 -6.27
N ASP A 99 -14.48 8.65 -5.97
CA ASP A 99 -13.74 7.39 -6.08
C ASP A 99 -14.25 6.32 -5.11
N GLN A 100 -14.70 6.70 -3.91
CA GLN A 100 -15.39 5.80 -2.98
C GLN A 100 -16.67 5.22 -3.60
N ARG A 101 -17.46 6.02 -4.34
CA ARG A 101 -18.67 5.51 -5.02
C ARG A 101 -18.33 4.55 -6.15
N ILE A 102 -17.24 4.80 -6.89
CA ILE A 102 -16.75 3.86 -7.91
C ILE A 102 -16.36 2.53 -7.25
N PHE A 103 -15.60 2.59 -6.16
CA PHE A 103 -15.17 1.40 -5.43
C PHE A 103 -16.35 0.63 -4.84
N GLU A 104 -17.35 1.30 -4.28
CA GLU A 104 -18.55 0.67 -3.74
C GLU A 104 -19.39 0.00 -4.84
N ALA A 105 -19.51 0.62 -6.02
CA ALA A 105 -20.17 -0.01 -7.17
C ALA A 105 -19.46 -1.29 -7.62
N VAL A 106 -18.12 -1.33 -7.53
CA VAL A 106 -17.35 -2.57 -7.76
C VAL A 106 -17.63 -3.58 -6.65
N ARG A 107 -17.62 -3.16 -5.38
CA ARG A 107 -17.95 -4.01 -4.22
C ARG A 107 -19.29 -4.71 -4.42
N GLU A 108 -20.34 -3.97 -4.75
CA GLU A 108 -21.65 -4.55 -4.99
C GLU A 108 -21.65 -5.61 -6.11
N LYS A 109 -20.96 -5.33 -7.22
CA LYS A 109 -20.83 -6.29 -8.34
C LYS A 109 -20.09 -7.55 -7.91
N CYS A 110 -18.98 -7.41 -7.19
CA CYS A 110 -18.23 -8.54 -6.62
C CYS A 110 -19.10 -9.37 -5.69
N THR A 111 -19.73 -8.73 -4.71
CA THR A 111 -20.56 -9.40 -3.71
C THR A 111 -21.74 -10.12 -4.36
N LYS A 112 -22.40 -9.52 -5.35
CA LYS A 112 -23.48 -10.17 -6.12
C LYS A 112 -22.97 -11.41 -6.85
N ARG A 113 -21.83 -11.33 -7.52
CA ARG A 113 -21.22 -12.48 -8.22
C ARG A 113 -20.81 -13.60 -7.25
N MET A 114 -20.11 -13.25 -6.18
CA MET A 114 -19.67 -14.21 -5.16
C MET A 114 -20.86 -14.92 -4.50
N ARG A 115 -21.95 -14.21 -4.21
CA ARG A 115 -23.19 -14.83 -3.71
C ARG A 115 -23.79 -15.82 -4.71
N ASN A 116 -23.81 -15.48 -6.00
CA ASN A 116 -24.30 -16.37 -7.06
C ASN A 116 -23.43 -17.64 -7.20
N GLU A 117 -22.14 -17.53 -6.91
CA GLU A 117 -21.19 -18.66 -6.89
C GLU A 117 -21.19 -19.43 -5.55
N GLY A 118 -22.06 -19.05 -4.60
CA GLY A 118 -22.27 -19.78 -3.34
C GLY A 118 -21.41 -19.31 -2.16
N PHE A 119 -20.56 -18.29 -2.33
CA PHE A 119 -19.76 -17.73 -1.23
C PHE A 119 -20.64 -17.00 -0.19
N ARG A 120 -20.29 -17.14 1.09
CA ARG A 120 -21.00 -16.53 2.23
C ARG A 120 -20.04 -16.05 3.32
N GLY A 121 -20.53 -15.17 4.19
CA GLY A 121 -19.84 -14.73 5.41
C GLY A 121 -18.53 -13.99 5.13
N LEU A 122 -17.50 -14.29 5.92
CA LEU A 122 -16.17 -13.65 5.91
C LEU A 122 -15.51 -13.57 4.52
N ALA A 123 -15.85 -14.48 3.60
CA ALA A 123 -15.35 -14.44 2.22
C ALA A 123 -15.78 -13.16 1.47
N LEU A 124 -16.94 -12.58 1.81
CA LEU A 124 -17.47 -11.35 1.20
C LEU A 124 -16.86 -10.08 1.81
N GLU A 125 -16.17 -10.20 2.95
CA GLU A 125 -15.58 -9.09 3.72
C GLU A 125 -14.06 -9.01 3.54
N ASN A 126 -13.47 -9.81 2.65
CA ASN A 126 -12.05 -9.78 2.37
C ASN A 126 -11.70 -8.54 1.53
N ASP A 127 -11.36 -7.44 2.22
CA ASP A 127 -10.98 -6.17 1.58
C ASP A 127 -9.72 -6.30 0.70
N CYS A 128 -8.79 -7.22 1.01
CA CYS A 128 -7.63 -7.51 0.16
C CYS A 128 -8.07 -8.10 -1.19
N TYR A 129 -8.98 -9.07 -1.16
CA TYR A 129 -9.55 -9.68 -2.37
C TYR A 129 -10.32 -8.64 -3.19
N LEU A 130 -11.15 -7.83 -2.54
CA LEU A 130 -11.92 -6.80 -3.22
C LEU A 130 -11.00 -5.74 -3.85
N ALA A 131 -9.98 -5.28 -3.15
CA ALA A 131 -9.01 -4.34 -3.69
C ALA A 131 -8.28 -4.91 -4.91
N ASN A 132 -7.84 -6.18 -4.83
CA ASN A 132 -7.25 -6.89 -5.97
C ASN A 132 -8.19 -7.00 -7.17
N PHE A 133 -9.46 -7.33 -6.91
CA PHE A 133 -10.47 -7.38 -7.95
C PHE A 133 -10.69 -6.00 -8.56
N ALA A 134 -10.88 -4.96 -7.74
CA ALA A 134 -11.13 -3.60 -8.21
C ALA A 134 -9.97 -3.10 -9.09
N MET A 135 -8.73 -3.25 -8.63
CA MET A 135 -7.56 -2.87 -9.43
C MET A 135 -7.47 -3.64 -10.75
N SER A 136 -7.93 -4.89 -10.80
CA SER A 136 -7.92 -5.69 -12.03
C SER A 136 -9.07 -5.35 -12.96
N TYR A 137 -10.28 -5.21 -12.42
CA TYR A 137 -11.50 -4.94 -13.17
C TYR A 137 -11.51 -3.53 -13.77
N LEU A 138 -10.99 -2.55 -13.04
CA LEU A 138 -10.91 -1.16 -13.50
C LEU A 138 -9.58 -0.83 -14.20
N GLY A 139 -8.61 -1.77 -14.20
CA GLY A 139 -7.29 -1.52 -14.77
C GLY A 139 -6.52 -0.41 -14.04
N LEU A 140 -6.54 -0.43 -12.70
CA LEU A 140 -5.86 0.56 -11.87
C LEU A 140 -4.38 0.21 -11.68
N ASP A 141 -3.52 1.23 -11.70
CA ASP A 141 -2.13 1.12 -11.30
C ASP A 141 -1.99 1.14 -9.77
N ALA A 142 -2.86 1.90 -9.07
CA ALA A 142 -2.78 2.06 -7.63
C ALA A 142 -4.14 2.28 -6.93
N LEU A 143 -4.15 1.99 -5.64
CA LEU A 143 -5.16 2.43 -4.69
C LEU A 143 -4.52 3.29 -3.60
N VAL A 144 -5.24 4.31 -3.16
CA VAL A 144 -4.80 5.24 -2.11
C VAL A 144 -5.86 5.34 -1.02
N ARG A 145 -5.44 5.45 0.25
CA ARG A 145 -6.34 5.78 1.36
C ARG A 145 -5.59 6.31 2.57
N LYS A 146 -6.31 7.01 3.45
CA LYS A 146 -5.94 7.19 4.85
C LYS A 146 -6.09 5.86 5.60
N GLU A 147 -5.11 5.56 6.45
CA GLU A 147 -5.10 4.34 7.26
C GLU A 147 -4.58 4.59 8.68
N ALA A 148 -5.10 3.82 9.62
CA ALA A 148 -4.64 3.76 11.00
C ALA A 148 -3.60 2.63 11.15
N ILE A 149 -2.32 2.96 10.93
CA ILE A 149 -1.23 1.99 11.03
C ILE A 149 -0.56 2.09 12.40
N GLN A 150 -0.49 0.95 13.09
CA GLN A 150 0.29 0.83 14.32
C GLN A 150 1.78 0.75 13.99
N THR A 151 2.57 1.67 14.53
CA THR A 151 4.03 1.71 14.32
C THR A 151 4.82 1.61 15.64
N ARG A 152 4.13 1.41 16.77
CA ARG A 152 4.76 1.17 18.09
C ARG A 152 3.96 0.12 18.87
N VAL A 153 4.65 -0.66 19.70
CA VAL A 153 4.04 -1.78 20.45
C VAL A 153 3.04 -1.30 21.51
N ASP A 154 3.33 -0.17 22.13
CA ASP A 154 2.52 0.50 23.16
C ASP A 154 1.42 1.42 22.59
N GLN A 155 1.40 1.64 21.28
CA GLN A 155 0.37 2.46 20.65
C GLN A 155 -1.00 1.75 20.74
N PRO A 156 -2.04 2.43 21.27
CA PRO A 156 -3.38 1.86 21.30
C PRO A 156 -3.92 1.65 19.89
N LYS A 157 -4.67 0.57 19.70
CA LYS A 157 -5.40 0.34 18.45
C LYS A 157 -6.46 1.42 18.31
N THR A 158 -6.42 2.14 17.19
CA THR A 158 -7.37 3.21 16.88
C THR A 158 -7.91 3.03 15.47
N ARG A 159 -9.12 3.50 15.23
CA ARG A 159 -9.70 3.63 13.89
C ARG A 159 -9.43 4.99 13.26
N ILE A 160 -8.85 5.92 14.02
CA ILE A 160 -8.52 7.26 13.55
C ILE A 160 -7.25 7.14 12.68
N PRO A 161 -7.33 7.49 11.38
CA PRO A 161 -6.18 7.39 10.51
C PRO A 161 -5.02 8.25 10.98
N ASN A 162 -3.80 7.73 10.85
CA ASN A 162 -2.58 8.42 11.25
C ASN A 162 -1.54 8.50 10.12
N CYS A 163 -1.87 8.02 8.93
CA CYS A 163 -1.03 8.13 7.75
C CYS A 163 -1.89 7.98 6.51
N ARG A 164 -1.30 8.31 5.36
CA ARG A 164 -1.88 8.02 4.05
C ARG A 164 -0.95 7.08 3.33
N ILE A 165 -1.53 6.04 2.72
CA ILE A 165 -0.80 4.97 2.06
C ILE A 165 -1.27 4.81 0.63
N MET A 166 -0.37 4.28 -0.18
CA MET A 166 -0.61 3.85 -1.55
C MET A 166 -0.17 2.40 -1.71
N CYS A 167 -0.99 1.60 -2.39
CA CYS A 167 -0.61 0.30 -2.91
C CYS A 167 -0.47 0.41 -4.43
N VAL A 168 0.74 0.17 -4.93
CA VAL A 168 1.05 0.16 -6.37
C VAL A 168 1.07 -1.29 -6.84
N LYS A 169 0.20 -1.63 -7.77
CA LYS A 169 0.03 -3.01 -8.25
C LYS A 169 1.23 -3.49 -9.07
N PHE A 170 1.74 -2.63 -9.94
CA PHE A 170 2.84 -2.94 -10.86
C PHE A 170 4.01 -1.96 -10.68
N PRO A 171 4.85 -2.14 -9.64
CA PRO A 171 5.96 -1.23 -9.37
C PRO A 171 6.94 -1.13 -10.55
N ASP A 172 7.10 -2.18 -11.35
CA ASP A 172 7.95 -2.21 -12.56
C ASP A 172 7.51 -1.24 -13.66
N ARG A 173 6.25 -0.80 -13.63
CA ARG A 173 5.69 0.16 -14.60
C ARG A 173 5.55 1.55 -14.02
N CYS A 174 5.28 1.63 -12.72
CA CYS A 174 4.87 2.87 -12.07
C CYS A 174 6.01 3.54 -11.29
N VAL A 175 7.03 2.79 -10.85
CA VAL A 175 8.13 3.31 -10.04
C VAL A 175 9.36 3.47 -10.92
N SER A 176 9.81 4.71 -11.10
CA SER A 176 10.89 5.05 -12.04
C SER A 176 12.21 5.37 -11.36
N GLU A 177 12.17 5.85 -10.13
CA GLU A 177 13.36 6.22 -9.36
C GLU A 177 13.15 5.86 -7.90
N HIS A 178 14.15 5.26 -7.26
CA HIS A 178 14.13 5.00 -5.83
C HIS A 178 15.53 5.09 -5.23
N ARG A 179 15.65 5.81 -4.12
CA ARG A 179 16.93 6.03 -3.42
C ARG A 179 16.77 5.89 -1.93
N ILE A 180 17.82 5.38 -1.28
CA ILE A 180 17.89 5.35 0.18
C ILE A 180 18.15 6.77 0.67
N ILE A 181 17.19 7.34 1.40
CA ILE A 181 17.31 8.68 1.99
C ILE A 181 17.64 8.64 3.48
N GLU A 182 17.46 7.50 4.14
CA GLU A 182 17.74 7.32 5.55
C GLU A 182 18.17 5.89 5.86
N LYS A 183 19.07 5.73 6.82
CA LYS A 183 19.49 4.43 7.36
C LYS A 183 19.82 4.58 8.84
N GLY A 184 19.51 3.54 9.63
CA GLY A 184 19.82 3.54 11.06
C GLY A 184 19.82 2.16 11.68
N LYS A 185 20.10 2.10 12.98
CA LYS A 185 19.93 0.90 13.81
C LYS A 185 18.50 0.84 14.34
N ILE A 186 18.02 -0.38 14.62
CA ILE A 186 16.75 -0.61 15.32
C ILE A 186 16.89 -0.29 16.81
#